data_AF-V4C8H7-F1
#
_entry.id   AF-V4C8H7-F1
#
_cell.length_a   1.000
_cell.length_b   1.000
_cell.length_c   1.000
_cell.angle_alpha   90.00
_cell.angle_beta   90.00
_cell.angle_gamma   90.00
#
_symmetry.space_group_name_H-M   'P 1'
#
loop_
_entity.id
_entity.type
_entity.pdbx_description
1 polymer ?
#
loop_
_entity_poly.entity_id
_entity_poly.type
_entity_poly.pdbx_seq_one_letter_code
_entity_poly.pdbx_strand_id
1 'polypeptide(L)'
;MEEEVASSGDNIVTEFNTYEDFLDSQITSLDLYYLEDEELARQLVELGYRGSGEVLKREEFEARKQAAEASRLSKRSQQKTLASSGKELKDPFYKCLAQREEANRSGKMTTIVFIRDKNARGQEISGYIDFAHRLKTEDFEPYFSGRKRLLPRPSDLRYV
;
A
#
# COMPACT_ATOMS: atom_id res chain seq x y z
N MET A 1 -0.54 -27.63 16.12
CA MET A 1 -1.46 -28.17 15.10
C MET A 1 -2.57 -27.14 14.99
N GLU A 2 -2.35 -26.10 14.19
CA GLU A 2 -3.32 -25.04 13.93
C GLU A 2 -3.08 -24.55 12.50
N GLU A 3 -3.37 -25.43 11.55
CA GLU A 3 -3.69 -25.09 10.17
C GLU A 3 -5.06 -25.74 9.91
N GLU A 4 -5.90 -25.04 9.14
CA GLU A 4 -7.23 -25.46 8.63
C GLU A 4 -8.43 -24.67 9.16
N VAL A 5 -8.56 -23.39 8.80
CA VAL A 5 -9.88 -22.79 8.44
C VAL A 5 -9.78 -21.59 7.46
N ALA A 6 -8.59 -21.13 7.09
CA ALA A 6 -8.42 -19.86 6.37
C ALA A 6 -8.67 -19.91 4.83
N SER A 7 -8.93 -21.06 4.22
CA SER A 7 -8.88 -21.18 2.74
C SER A 7 -10.18 -20.83 2.00
N SER A 8 -11.36 -20.97 2.62
CA SER A 8 -12.62 -20.79 1.89
C SER A 8 -13.03 -19.33 1.73
N GLY A 9 -12.82 -18.51 2.76
CA GLY A 9 -13.24 -17.11 2.76
C GLY A 9 -12.36 -16.15 1.97
N ASP A 10 -11.05 -16.44 1.89
CA ASP A 10 -10.11 -15.60 1.17
C ASP A 10 -10.30 -15.69 -0.36
N ASN A 11 -10.68 -16.87 -0.88
CA ASN A 11 -11.03 -17.02 -2.30
C ASN A 11 -12.28 -16.19 -2.66
N ILE A 12 -13.32 -16.22 -1.82
CA ILE A 12 -14.58 -15.51 -2.04
C ILE A 12 -14.36 -13.99 -2.19
N VAL A 13 -13.53 -13.40 -1.33
CA VAL A 13 -13.25 -11.94 -1.36
C VAL A 13 -12.40 -11.54 -2.58
N THR A 14 -11.67 -12.49 -3.17
CA THR A 14 -10.90 -12.25 -4.40
C THR A 14 -11.70 -12.48 -5.68
N GLU A 15 -12.74 -13.30 -5.63
CA GLU A 15 -13.57 -13.68 -6.77
C GLU A 15 -14.74 -12.70 -6.98
N PHE A 16 -15.29 -12.13 -5.91
CA PHE A 16 -16.43 -11.20 -5.96
C PHE A 16 -16.03 -9.76 -5.62
N ASN A 17 -16.53 -8.79 -6.39
CA ASN A 17 -16.21 -7.38 -6.16
C ASN A 17 -17.06 -6.80 -5.04
N THR A 18 -18.33 -7.18 -4.95
CA THR A 18 -19.24 -6.70 -3.90
C THR A 18 -19.81 -7.87 -3.10
N TYR A 19 -20.31 -7.57 -1.90
CA TYR A 19 -21.03 -8.57 -1.11
C TYR A 19 -22.34 -8.98 -1.81
N GLU A 20 -22.94 -8.08 -2.57
CA GLU A 20 -24.14 -8.35 -3.38
C GLU A 20 -23.82 -9.35 -4.50
N ASP A 21 -22.69 -9.22 -5.19
CA ASP A 21 -22.24 -10.20 -6.21
C ASP A 21 -22.09 -11.60 -5.61
N PHE A 22 -21.61 -11.69 -4.36
CA PHE A 22 -21.50 -12.96 -3.64
C PHE A 22 -22.87 -13.57 -3.32
N LEU A 23 -23.84 -12.76 -2.87
CA LEU A 23 -25.20 -13.22 -2.62
C LEU A 23 -25.88 -13.67 -3.92
N ASP A 24 -25.70 -12.92 -5.00
CA ASP A 24 -26.28 -13.23 -6.32
C ASP A 24 -25.74 -14.53 -6.91
N SER A 25 -24.47 -14.86 -6.63
CA SER A 25 -23.89 -16.15 -7.04
C SER A 25 -24.59 -17.38 -6.42
N GLN A 26 -25.32 -17.18 -5.31
CA GLN A 26 -26.06 -18.23 -4.62
C GLN A 26 -27.55 -18.24 -4.95
N ILE A 27 -28.06 -17.23 -5.68
CA ILE A 27 -29.46 -17.16 -6.12
C ILE A 27 -29.62 -18.02 -7.37
N THR A 28 -30.59 -18.94 -7.35
CA THR A 28 -30.90 -19.78 -8.51
C THR A 28 -32.05 -19.20 -9.33
N SER A 29 -32.18 -19.60 -10.59
CA SER A 29 -33.34 -19.24 -11.41
C SER A 29 -34.68 -19.70 -10.83
N LEU A 30 -34.67 -20.70 -9.94
CA LEU A 30 -35.85 -21.17 -9.22
C LEU A 30 -36.27 -20.19 -8.11
N ASP A 31 -35.31 -19.53 -7.46
CA ASP A 31 -35.56 -18.46 -6.48
C ASP A 31 -36.27 -17.29 -7.13
N LEU A 32 -35.73 -16.82 -8.25
CA LEU A 32 -36.32 -15.73 -9.03
C LEU A 32 -37.72 -16.08 -9.54
N TYR A 33 -37.97 -17.35 -9.91
CA TYR A 33 -39.28 -17.80 -10.36
C TYR A 33 -40.34 -17.82 -9.26
N TYR A 34 -39.98 -18.18 -8.02
CA TYR A 34 -40.95 -18.29 -6.91
C TYR A 34 -41.06 -17.03 -6.06
N LEU A 35 -39.99 -16.27 -5.94
CA LEU A 35 -39.96 -15.06 -5.13
C LEU A 35 -40.32 -13.83 -5.96
N GLU A 36 -40.05 -13.85 -7.27
CA GLU A 36 -40.18 -12.71 -8.21
C GLU A 36 -39.43 -11.42 -7.76
N ASP A 37 -38.68 -11.51 -6.66
CA ASP A 37 -37.98 -10.42 -5.99
C ASP A 37 -36.56 -10.86 -5.62
N GLU A 38 -35.59 -10.17 -6.21
CA GLU A 38 -34.16 -10.40 -6.06
C GLU A 38 -33.66 -10.00 -4.67
N GLU A 39 -34.21 -8.94 -4.06
CA GLU A 39 -33.83 -8.52 -2.71
C GLU A 39 -34.31 -9.53 -1.67
N LEU A 40 -35.51 -10.08 -1.87
CA LEU A 40 -36.05 -11.12 -1.01
C LEU A 40 -35.21 -12.41 -1.11
N ALA A 41 -34.76 -12.77 -2.32
CA ALA A 41 -33.87 -13.90 -2.52
C ALA A 41 -32.51 -13.71 -1.83
N ARG A 42 -31.91 -12.51 -1.93
CA ARG A 42 -30.68 -12.14 -1.21
C ARG A 42 -30.83 -12.27 0.30
N GLN A 43 -31.94 -11.79 0.87
CA GLN A 43 -32.20 -11.89 2.31
C GLN A 43 -32.34 -13.33 2.78
N LEU A 44 -32.99 -14.20 1.99
CA LEU A 44 -33.12 -15.62 2.33
C LEU A 44 -31.78 -16.37 2.30
N VAL A 45 -30.92 -16.00 1.35
CA VAL A 45 -29.53 -16.50 1.30
C VAL A 45 -28.75 -15.99 2.51
N GLU A 46 -28.81 -14.69 2.82
CA GLU A 46 -28.10 -14.08 3.95
C GLU A 46 -28.51 -14.67 5.30
N LEU A 47 -29.79 -15.03 5.46
CA LEU A 47 -30.32 -15.68 6.66
C LEU A 47 -30.00 -17.18 6.75
N GLY A 48 -29.35 -17.77 5.73
CA GLY A 48 -28.94 -19.17 5.71
C GLY A 48 -30.05 -20.17 5.42
N TYR A 49 -31.21 -19.74 4.92
CA TYR A 49 -32.33 -20.63 4.62
C TYR A 49 -32.15 -21.46 3.33
N ARG A 50 -31.17 -21.09 2.49
CA ARG A 50 -30.92 -21.71 1.17
C ARG A 50 -29.59 -22.46 1.04
N GLY A 51 -28.63 -22.27 1.96
CA GLY A 51 -27.26 -22.77 1.83
C GLY A 51 -26.82 -23.62 3.02
N SER A 52 -26.10 -24.71 2.73
CA SER A 52 -25.41 -25.52 3.74
C SER A 52 -24.25 -24.75 4.35
N GLY A 53 -24.47 -24.11 5.50
CA GLY A 53 -23.40 -23.57 6.36
C GLY A 53 -23.45 -22.06 6.56
N GLU A 54 -22.76 -21.62 7.63
CA GLU A 54 -22.66 -20.21 8.05
C GLU A 54 -22.35 -19.28 6.87
N VAL A 55 -23.28 -18.37 6.60
CA VAL A 55 -23.10 -17.33 5.60
C VAL A 55 -22.14 -16.29 6.17
N LEU A 56 -21.10 -15.97 5.41
CA LEU A 56 -20.15 -14.92 5.76
C LEU A 56 -20.91 -13.60 5.92
N LYS A 57 -20.85 -12.98 7.10
CA LYS A 57 -21.57 -11.72 7.35
C LYS A 57 -21.01 -10.61 6.47
N ARG A 58 -21.85 -9.65 6.07
CA ARG A 58 -21.45 -8.45 5.32
C ARG A 58 -20.22 -7.77 5.93
N GLU A 59 -20.23 -7.59 7.25
CA GLU A 59 -19.11 -6.97 7.99
C GLU A 59 -17.80 -7.76 7.83
N GLU A 60 -17.86 -9.10 7.85
CA GLU A 60 -16.68 -9.96 7.70
C GLU A 60 -16.14 -9.94 6.26
N PHE A 61 -17.03 -9.93 5.27
CA PHE A 61 -16.65 -9.78 3.85
C PHE A 61 -15.94 -8.45 3.60
N GLU A 62 -16.53 -7.34 4.08
CA GLU A 62 -15.95 -6.01 3.93
C GLU A 62 -14.63 -5.86 4.69
N ALA A 63 -14.54 -6.36 5.92
CA ALA A 63 -13.31 -6.31 6.71
C ALA A 63 -12.17 -7.08 6.02
N ARG A 64 -12.47 -8.27 5.47
CA ARG A 64 -11.48 -9.05 4.72
C ARG A 64 -11.08 -8.38 3.41
N LYS A 65 -12.03 -7.76 2.69
CA LYS A 65 -11.73 -7.01 1.46
C LYS A 65 -10.80 -5.83 1.74
N GLN A 66 -11.10 -5.06 2.79
CA GLN A 66 -10.24 -3.96 3.23
C GLN A 66 -8.84 -4.45 3.62
N ALA A 67 -8.75 -5.58 4.34
CA ALA A 67 -7.46 -6.17 4.71
C ALA A 67 -6.66 -6.63 3.47
N ALA A 68 -7.33 -7.25 2.49
CA ALA A 68 -6.72 -7.68 1.24
C ALA A 68 -6.24 -6.49 0.40
N GLU A 69 -7.03 -5.42 0.28
CA GLU A 69 -6.64 -4.18 -0.42
C GLU A 69 -5.48 -3.47 0.27
N ALA A 70 -5.52 -3.36 1.61
CA ALA A 70 -4.41 -2.80 2.40
C ALA A 70 -3.11 -3.61 2.23
N SER A 71 -3.21 -4.93 2.18
CA SER A 71 -2.09 -5.84 1.90
C SER A 71 -1.56 -5.68 0.47
N ARG A 72 -2.43 -5.48 -0.53
CA ARG A 72 -2.02 -5.20 -1.92
C ARG A 72 -1.34 -3.84 -2.05
N LEU A 73 -1.85 -2.81 -1.38
CA LEU A 73 -1.24 -1.47 -1.35
C LEU A 73 0.12 -1.47 -0.67
N SER A 74 0.26 -2.18 0.47
CA SER A 74 1.54 -2.32 1.16
C SER A 74 2.56 -3.10 0.33
N LYS A 75 2.16 -4.21 -0.31
CA LYS A 75 3.00 -4.98 -1.26
C LYS A 75 3.41 -4.15 -2.48
N ARG A 76 2.51 -3.33 -3.04
CA ARG A 76 2.82 -2.44 -4.17
C ARG A 76 3.79 -1.32 -3.78
N SER A 77 3.71 -0.83 -2.54
CA SER A 77 4.70 0.10 -1.97
C SER A 77 6.07 -0.58 -1.80
N GLN A 78 6.08 -1.84 -1.35
CA GLN A 78 7.28 -2.68 -1.22
C GLN A 78 7.92 -3.04 -2.57
N GLN A 79 7.12 -3.24 -3.63
CA GLN A 79 7.59 -3.63 -4.96
C GLN A 79 8.17 -2.49 -5.80
N LYS A 80 8.16 -1.22 -5.33
CA LYS A 80 8.95 -0.19 -6.00
C LYS A 80 10.43 -0.53 -5.82
N THR A 81 11.07 -0.96 -6.91
CA THR A 81 12.53 -1.07 -7.01
C THR A 81 13.17 0.17 -6.38
N LEU A 82 14.09 -0.05 -5.44
CA LEU A 82 14.82 1.03 -4.77
C LEU A 82 15.46 1.95 -5.82
N ALA A 83 15.40 3.26 -5.61
CA ALA A 83 15.97 4.23 -6.55
C ALA A 83 17.51 4.13 -6.62
N SER A 84 18.13 3.53 -5.60
CA SER A 84 19.55 3.21 -5.59
C SER A 84 19.90 1.90 -6.32
N SER A 85 18.92 1.07 -6.68
CA SER A 85 19.16 -0.25 -7.28
C SER A 85 19.84 -0.14 -8.65
N GLY A 86 20.95 -0.85 -8.83
CA GLY A 86 21.71 -0.84 -10.08
C GLY A 86 22.43 0.46 -10.40
N LYS A 87 22.57 1.39 -9.43
CA LYS A 87 23.32 2.64 -9.61
C LYS A 87 24.75 2.54 -9.08
N GLU A 88 25.71 2.95 -9.90
CA GLU A 88 27.10 3.12 -9.46
C GLU A 88 27.27 4.47 -8.73
N LEU A 89 27.08 4.43 -7.42
CA LEU A 89 27.28 5.59 -6.56
C LEU A 89 28.77 5.76 -6.27
N LYS A 90 29.38 6.84 -6.75
CA LYS A 90 30.80 7.15 -6.45
C LYS A 90 30.98 7.84 -5.10
N ASP A 91 30.09 8.78 -4.81
CA ASP A 91 30.14 9.62 -3.62
C ASP A 91 29.76 8.84 -2.34
N PRO A 92 30.58 8.86 -1.28
CA PRO A 92 30.26 8.26 0.02
C PRO A 92 28.93 8.71 0.61
N PHE A 93 28.53 9.97 0.40
CA PHE A 93 27.27 10.52 0.89
C PHE A 93 26.07 9.77 0.30
N TYR A 94 26.01 9.65 -1.04
CA TYR A 94 24.92 8.94 -1.70
C TYR A 94 24.97 7.43 -1.45
N LYS A 95 26.16 6.81 -1.30
CA LYS A 95 26.27 5.41 -0.86
C LYS A 95 25.59 5.19 0.50
N CYS A 96 25.83 6.09 1.45
CA CYS A 96 25.20 6.05 2.76
C CYS A 96 23.68 6.23 2.69
N LEU A 97 23.17 7.10 1.82
CA LEU A 97 21.72 7.26 1.64
C LEU A 97 21.08 6.03 0.98
N ALA A 98 21.74 5.44 0.00
CA ALA A 98 21.27 4.23 -0.69
C ALA A 98 21.13 3.05 0.27
N GLN A 99 22.14 2.79 1.10
CA GLN A 99 22.08 1.74 2.13
C GLN A 99 20.93 1.94 3.13
N ARG A 100 20.49 3.19 3.32
CA ARG A 100 19.42 3.56 4.25
C ARG A 100 18.04 3.62 3.59
N GLU A 101 17.96 3.57 2.26
CA GLU A 101 16.74 3.81 1.50
C GLU A 101 15.62 2.84 1.88
N GLU A 102 15.90 1.53 1.85
CA GLU A 102 14.90 0.50 2.13
C GLU A 102 14.36 0.59 3.57
N ALA A 103 15.25 0.75 4.54
CA ALA A 103 14.89 0.86 5.94
C ALA A 103 14.10 2.15 6.24
N ASN A 104 14.38 3.26 5.54
CA ASN A 104 13.59 4.49 5.63
C ASN A 104 12.22 4.36 4.95
N ARG A 105 12.14 3.71 3.77
CA ARG A 105 10.87 3.47 3.07
C ARG A 105 9.94 2.55 3.85
N SER A 106 10.48 1.53 4.50
CA SER A 106 9.73 0.56 5.32
C SER A 106 9.43 1.05 6.74
N GLY A 107 9.95 2.21 7.16
CA GLY A 107 9.75 2.76 8.50
C GLY A 107 10.54 2.06 9.60
N LYS A 108 11.46 1.15 9.26
CA LYS A 108 12.35 0.48 10.22
C LYS A 108 13.42 1.41 10.79
N MET A 109 13.75 2.48 10.05
CA MET A 109 14.71 3.50 10.45
C MET A 109 14.21 4.86 10.03
N THR A 110 14.51 5.88 10.83
CA THR A 110 14.34 7.28 10.45
C THR A 110 15.71 7.93 10.32
N THR A 111 15.90 8.74 9.29
CA THR A 111 17.17 9.42 9.01
C THR A 111 16.91 10.89 8.75
N ILE A 112 17.56 11.74 9.54
CA ILE A 112 17.60 13.18 9.30
C ILE A 112 18.96 13.52 8.68
N VAL A 113 18.94 14.24 7.57
CA VAL A 113 20.12 14.63 6.81
C VAL A 113 20.34 16.13 6.99
N PHE A 114 21.46 16.52 7.59
CA PHE A 114 21.89 17.91 7.60
C PHE A 114 22.76 18.20 6.38
N ILE A 115 22.42 19.24 5.63
CA ILE A 115 23.21 19.71 4.48
C ILE A 115 23.49 21.20 4.66
N ARG A 116 24.74 21.58 4.39
CA ARG A 116 25.17 22.96 4.20
C ARG A 116 25.91 23.02 2.86
N ASP A 117 25.44 23.87 1.96
CA ASP A 117 26.05 24.08 0.64
C ASP A 117 25.86 25.55 0.22
N LYS A 118 26.32 25.93 -0.97
CA LYS A 118 26.07 27.22 -1.58
C LYS A 118 25.12 27.08 -2.76
N ASN A 119 24.15 27.99 -2.86
CA ASN A 119 23.28 28.05 -4.03
C ASN A 119 24.05 28.56 -5.27
N ALA A 120 23.40 28.55 -6.43
CA ALA A 120 24.01 29.04 -7.69
C ALA A 120 24.43 30.53 -7.64
N ARG A 121 23.92 31.31 -6.68
CA ARG A 121 24.27 32.71 -6.43
C ARG A 121 25.39 32.88 -5.40
N GLY A 122 25.97 31.78 -4.91
CA GLY A 122 27.03 31.78 -3.90
C GLY A 122 26.56 32.00 -2.46
N GLN A 123 25.25 32.09 -2.22
CA GLN A 123 24.70 32.25 -0.88
C GLN A 123 24.73 30.91 -0.15
N GLU A 124 25.14 30.91 1.11
CA GLU A 124 25.09 29.70 1.94
C GLU A 124 23.64 29.33 2.21
N ILE A 125 23.33 28.06 1.95
CA ILE A 125 22.07 27.44 2.28
C ILE A 125 22.34 26.26 3.21
N SER A 126 21.54 26.13 4.25
CA SER A 126 21.64 25.01 5.16
C SER A 126 20.28 24.54 5.66
N GLY A 127 20.18 23.27 6.01
CA GLY A 127 18.91 22.73 6.47
C GLY A 127 18.95 21.28 6.87
N TYR A 128 17.88 20.87 7.53
CA TYR A 128 17.64 19.50 7.95
C TYR A 128 16.54 18.91 7.07
N ILE A 129 16.83 17.79 6.43
CA ILE A 129 15.93 17.06 5.55
C ILE A 129 15.50 15.78 6.25
N ASP A 130 14.19 15.55 6.35
CA ASP A 130 13.67 14.23 6.71
C ASP A 130 13.75 13.32 5.48
N PHE A 131 14.65 12.34 5.51
CA PHE A 131 14.90 11.46 4.38
C PHE A 131 13.70 10.56 4.07
N ALA A 132 13.02 10.04 5.10
CA ALA A 132 11.85 9.18 4.92
C ALA A 132 10.68 9.96 4.30
N HIS A 133 10.46 11.19 4.75
CA HIS A 133 9.46 12.07 4.13
C HIS A 133 9.82 12.43 2.68
N ARG A 134 11.09 12.74 2.40
CA ARG A 134 11.56 13.08 1.06
C ARG A 134 11.40 11.92 0.08
N LEU A 135 11.72 10.70 0.50
CA LEU A 135 11.56 9.48 -0.31
C LEU A 135 10.11 9.19 -0.72
N LYS A 136 9.13 9.66 0.07
CA LYS A 136 7.69 9.51 -0.23
C LYS A 136 7.17 10.57 -1.20
N THR A 137 7.74 11.77 -1.14
CA THR A 137 7.23 12.96 -1.83
C THR A 137 7.98 13.28 -3.13
N GLU A 138 9.19 12.74 -3.32
CA GLU A 138 10.02 13.02 -4.47
C GLU A 138 10.70 11.75 -5.01
N ASP A 139 10.92 11.72 -6.33
CA ASP A 139 11.71 10.66 -6.96
C ASP A 139 13.20 10.84 -6.66
N PHE A 140 13.82 9.77 -6.11
CA PHE A 140 15.23 9.78 -5.74
C PHE A 140 16.20 9.31 -6.83
N GLU A 141 15.68 8.76 -7.93
CA GLU A 141 16.46 8.31 -9.08
C GLU A 141 17.41 9.40 -9.63
N PRO A 142 17.02 10.69 -9.75
CA PRO A 142 17.91 11.74 -10.24
C PRO A 142 19.09 12.05 -9.30
N TYR A 143 18.93 11.85 -8.00
CA TYR A 143 19.99 12.07 -7.02
C TYR A 143 21.00 10.93 -7.04
N PHE A 144 20.53 9.68 -7.04
CA PHE A 144 21.40 8.51 -7.12
C PHE A 144 22.08 8.36 -8.48
N SER A 145 21.49 8.87 -9.56
CA SER A 145 22.17 8.96 -10.87
C SER A 145 23.16 10.13 -11.00
N GLY A 146 23.28 10.99 -9.99
CA GLY A 146 24.17 12.16 -10.00
C GLY A 146 23.72 13.30 -10.93
N ARG A 147 22.52 13.20 -11.52
CA ARG A 147 21.93 14.27 -12.36
C ARG A 147 21.46 15.47 -11.54
N LYS A 148 21.15 15.25 -10.26
CA LYS A 148 20.64 16.26 -9.34
C LYS A 148 21.39 16.21 -8.03
N ARG A 149 21.70 17.36 -7.44
CA ARG A 149 22.27 17.47 -6.09
C ARG A 149 21.17 17.58 -5.06
N LEU A 150 21.31 16.83 -3.97
CA LEU A 150 20.39 16.94 -2.83
C LEU A 150 20.70 18.23 -2.07
N LEU A 151 19.76 19.17 -2.07
CA LEU A 151 19.87 20.46 -1.38
C LEU A 151 18.64 20.68 -0.49
N PRO A 152 18.79 21.39 0.64
CA PRO A 152 17.67 21.82 1.46
C PRO A 152 16.69 22.70 0.69
N ARG A 153 15.41 22.60 1.04
CA ARG A 153 14.31 23.43 0.53
C ARG A 153 13.47 24.00 1.67
N PRO A 154 12.68 25.05 1.43
CA PRO A 154 11.75 25.60 2.41
C PRO A 154 10.72 24.60 2.97
N SER A 155 10.44 23.52 2.23
CA SER A 155 9.53 22.44 2.65
C SER A 155 10.15 21.43 3.62
N ASP A 156 11.46 21.49 3.82
CA ASP A 156 12.17 20.56 4.70
C ASP A 156 12.07 21.04 6.16
N LEU A 157 12.52 20.23 7.13
CA LEU A 157 12.34 20.50 8.56
C LEU A 157 12.94 21.85 8.99
N ARG A 158 13.98 22.29 8.30
CA ARG A 158 14.55 23.63 8.45
C ARG A 158 15.26 24.04 7.17
N TYR A 159 15.15 25.32 6.83
CA TYR A 159 15.86 25.95 5.73
C TYR A 159 16.36 27.33 6.19
N VAL A 160 17.65 27.58 5.99
CA VAL A 160 18.34 28.83 6.30
C VAL A 160 19.16 29.25 5.10
#